data_AF-A0A9W6AHD5-F1
#
_entry.id   AF-A0A9W6AHD5-F1
#
_cell.length_a   1.000
_cell.length_b   1.000
_cell.length_c   1.000
_cell.angle_alpha   90.00
_cell.angle_beta   90.00
_cell.angle_gamma   90.00
#
_symmetry.space_group_name_H-M   'P 1'
#
loop_
_entity.id
_entity.type
_entity.pdbx_description
1 polymer ?
#
loop_
_entity_poly.entity_id
_entity_poly.type
_entity_poly.pdbx_seq_one_letter_code
_entity_poly.pdbx_strand_id
1 'polypeptide(L)'
;MKYPWLRPLKAKALQQIAQKTGIQSSGTKAVLVERLEGELAPLIIPLRTQIDAENDGAPKKHTKKRSDNNDGIRLLSIDMGIRNLAFAVLHAPLLSSHSSSSTVSSETGTPKDESKSKEGNNTITLTAWKRLSIPDLCHAQHHQPPLSQHDQEGTSSLITTTTPKSKSKETKAKTKEDFSPSLYARHAYTLITTLLTTYNPTHILIERQRFRTGGGSAVQEWTIRVGVLEGMLYAVLETINSSGLLSSSGGKVQVYPVEPGRVSRFWGEGEEVGDSGDGDGEVVKKTKRRKNVRDVKKMKIGLVRGWLSSSDSYSVVGNGYGCRRVVIGDDEVRKLANSFLEKCEGKRRIKKADGEDGEDSMDIGKLDDLADCLVQGVTWLEWQRMREKIVRDGGINL
;
A
#
# COMPACT_ATOMS: atom_id res chain seq x y z
N MET A 1 23.05 22.90 2.02
CA MET A 1 21.79 22.48 2.68
C MET A 1 20.69 22.44 1.62
N LYS A 2 19.83 21.41 1.67
CA LYS A 2 18.84 21.16 0.61
C LYS A 2 17.58 22.01 0.75
N TYR A 3 17.12 22.27 1.97
CA TYR A 3 15.86 23.02 2.24
C TYR A 3 16.01 24.05 3.38
N PRO A 4 16.56 25.25 3.11
CA PRO A 4 16.82 26.27 4.14
C PRO A 4 15.60 26.71 4.95
N TRP A 5 14.41 26.63 4.35
CA TRP A 5 13.12 27.07 4.93
C TRP A 5 12.64 26.20 6.11
N LEU A 6 13.23 25.03 6.36
CA LEU A 6 12.87 24.19 7.51
C LEU A 6 13.32 24.78 8.85
N ARG A 7 14.48 25.43 8.90
CA ARG A 7 15.10 25.95 10.13
C ARG A 7 14.26 26.99 10.90
N PRO A 8 13.64 28.00 10.24
CA PRO A 8 12.83 28.98 10.95
C PRO A 8 11.54 28.39 11.54
N LEU A 9 11.09 27.21 11.09
CA LEU A 9 9.84 26.62 11.55
C LEU A 9 9.88 26.21 13.04
N LYS A 10 8.72 26.33 13.71
CA LYS A 10 8.51 25.82 15.07
C LYS A 10 8.48 24.28 15.05
N ALA A 11 8.83 23.65 16.17
CA ALA A 11 8.85 22.18 16.30
C ALA A 11 7.50 21.53 15.90
N LYS A 12 6.37 22.15 16.28
CA LYS A 12 5.03 21.66 15.90
C LYS A 12 4.82 21.63 14.38
N ALA A 13 5.27 22.66 13.66
CA ALA A 13 5.17 22.71 12.20
C ALA A 13 6.04 21.64 11.54
N LEU A 14 7.26 21.42 12.04
CA LEU A 14 8.13 20.33 11.56
C LEU A 14 7.53 18.95 11.82
N GLN A 15 6.89 18.76 12.98
CA GLN A 15 6.18 17.52 13.29
C GLN A 15 5.00 17.29 12.33
N GLN A 16 4.23 18.34 12.02
CA GLN A 16 3.13 18.27 11.04
C GLN A 16 3.64 17.94 9.63
N ILE A 17 4.74 18.55 9.19
CA ILE A 17 5.39 18.21 7.92
C ILE A 17 5.78 16.73 7.92
N ALA A 18 6.48 16.28 8.97
CA ALA A 18 6.91 14.89 9.09
C ALA A 18 5.72 13.92 9.03
N GLN A 19 4.65 14.19 9.78
CA GLN A 19 3.42 13.40 9.76
C GLN A 19 2.77 13.35 8.37
N LYS A 20 2.58 14.51 7.71
CA LYS A 20 1.96 14.62 6.37
C LYS A 20 2.79 13.95 5.28
N THR A 21 4.09 13.77 5.50
CA THR A 21 5.03 13.14 4.55
C THR A 21 5.46 11.73 4.93
N GLY A 22 4.92 11.18 6.03
CA GLY A 22 5.28 9.85 6.52
C GLY A 22 6.68 9.74 7.11
N ILE A 23 7.37 10.86 7.32
CA ILE A 23 8.68 10.93 7.98
C ILE A 23 8.46 10.81 9.51
N GLN A 24 9.42 10.22 10.22
CA GLN A 24 9.31 10.07 11.67
C GLN A 24 9.22 11.45 12.36
N SER A 25 8.18 11.66 13.15
CA SER A 25 7.86 12.97 13.76
C SER A 25 8.35 13.13 15.21
N SER A 26 9.12 12.18 15.74
CA SER A 26 9.67 12.24 17.10
C SER A 26 11.10 12.80 17.13
N GLY A 27 11.46 13.46 18.23
CA GLY A 27 12.80 14.00 18.46
C GLY A 27 12.79 15.51 18.73
N THR A 28 13.99 16.06 18.93
CA THR A 28 14.19 17.51 19.09
C THR A 28 14.00 18.24 17.76
N LYS A 29 13.87 19.58 17.80
CA LYS A 29 13.78 20.41 16.59
C LYS A 29 14.93 20.14 15.62
N ALA A 30 16.17 20.07 16.12
CA ALA A 30 17.36 19.85 15.31
C ALA A 30 17.29 18.50 14.57
N VAL A 31 16.94 17.43 15.29
CA VAL A 31 16.79 16.08 14.72
C VAL A 31 15.69 16.03 13.66
N LEU A 32 14.57 16.75 13.88
CA LEU A 32 13.49 16.84 12.89
C LEU A 32 13.94 17.57 11.62
N VAL A 33 14.67 18.67 11.74
CA VAL A 33 15.19 19.41 10.58
C VAL A 33 16.13 18.52 9.77
N GLU A 34 17.13 17.90 10.42
CA GLU A 34 18.08 17.01 9.75
C GLU A 34 17.38 15.85 9.03
N ARG A 35 16.42 15.20 9.71
CA ARG A 35 15.64 14.10 9.11
C ARG A 35 14.81 14.56 7.92
N LEU A 36 14.12 15.69 8.03
CA LEU A 36 13.34 16.26 6.93
C LEU A 36 14.26 16.66 5.75
N GLU A 37 15.44 17.21 6.02
CA GLU A 37 16.42 17.55 4.98
C GLU A 37 16.88 16.30 4.20
N GLY A 38 17.10 15.18 4.89
CA GLY A 38 17.52 13.92 4.27
C GLY A 38 16.39 13.18 3.55
N GLU A 39 15.17 13.20 4.08
CA GLU A 39 14.08 12.34 3.62
C GLU A 39 13.02 13.03 2.76
N LEU A 40 12.92 14.37 2.72
CA LEU A 40 11.83 15.04 1.97
C LEU A 40 11.88 14.82 0.46
N ALA A 41 13.04 14.41 -0.09
CA ALA A 41 13.10 14.04 -1.50
C ALA A 41 12.08 12.92 -1.78
N PRO A 42 11.23 13.07 -2.81
CA PRO A 42 10.30 12.01 -3.21
C PRO A 42 11.07 10.71 -3.47
N LEU A 43 10.56 9.60 -2.97
CA LEU A 43 11.17 8.28 -3.18
C LEU A 43 10.86 7.74 -4.59
N ILE A 44 9.96 8.42 -5.31
CA ILE A 44 9.63 8.16 -6.70
C ILE A 44 10.59 8.98 -7.57
N ILE A 45 11.78 8.45 -7.80
CA ILE A 45 12.67 9.01 -8.82
C ILE A 45 12.29 8.34 -10.14
N PRO A 46 12.06 9.07 -11.25
CA PRO A 46 11.94 8.46 -12.56
C PRO A 46 13.19 7.61 -12.81
N LEU A 47 13.01 6.30 -13.04
CA LEU A 47 14.10 5.32 -13.21
C LEU A 47 15.05 5.62 -14.38
N ARG A 48 14.81 6.71 -15.12
CA ARG A 48 15.52 7.10 -16.33
C ARG A 48 16.89 7.75 -16.09
N THR A 49 17.19 8.26 -14.89
CA THR A 49 18.43 9.01 -14.64
C THR A 49 19.62 8.19 -14.15
N GLN A 50 19.50 6.88 -13.93
CA GLN A 50 20.66 6.05 -13.52
C GLN A 50 21.32 5.27 -14.65
N ILE A 51 20.65 5.04 -15.79
CA ILE A 51 21.22 4.27 -16.91
C ILE A 51 22.05 5.16 -17.86
N ASP A 52 21.76 6.47 -17.91
CA ASP A 52 22.46 7.39 -18.82
C ASP A 52 23.79 7.94 -18.26
N ALA A 53 24.14 7.65 -17.00
CA ALA A 53 25.38 8.12 -16.39
C ALA A 53 26.59 7.17 -16.57
N GLU A 54 26.37 5.92 -17.00
CA GLU A 54 27.45 4.91 -17.13
C GLU A 54 27.80 4.55 -18.59
N ASN A 55 27.12 5.10 -19.59
CA ASN A 55 27.37 4.77 -21.00
C ASN A 55 27.52 6.02 -21.88
N ASP A 56 28.51 6.84 -21.54
CA ASP A 56 28.97 7.92 -22.42
C ASP A 56 30.00 7.36 -23.41
N GLY A 57 29.54 6.87 -24.57
CA GLY A 57 30.48 6.37 -25.59
C GLY A 57 29.97 5.59 -26.81
N ALA A 58 28.67 5.42 -27.05
CA ALA A 58 28.20 4.67 -28.23
C ALA A 58 27.08 5.39 -29.03
N PRO A 59 27.18 5.43 -30.38
CA PRO A 59 26.21 6.16 -31.21
C PRO A 59 24.87 5.41 -31.27
N LYS A 60 23.78 6.12 -30.96
CA LYS A 60 22.41 5.61 -30.91
C LYS A 60 21.87 5.33 -32.33
N LYS A 61 21.76 4.05 -32.72
CA LYS A 61 20.90 3.64 -33.85
C LYS A 61 19.43 3.74 -33.43
N HIS A 62 18.65 4.52 -34.17
CA HIS A 62 17.21 4.65 -34.03
C HIS A 62 16.52 3.30 -34.32
N THR A 63 16.21 2.54 -33.27
CA THR A 63 15.17 1.52 -33.31
C THR A 63 13.92 2.07 -32.64
N LYS A 64 12.81 2.12 -33.39
CA LYS A 64 11.46 2.41 -32.90
C LYS A 64 11.11 1.38 -31.83
N LYS A 65 11.40 1.68 -30.56
CA LYS A 65 10.94 0.89 -29.41
C LYS A 65 9.48 1.24 -29.15
N ARG A 66 8.64 0.22 -29.09
CA ARG A 66 7.22 0.28 -28.70
C ARG A 66 7.07 1.14 -27.44
N SER A 67 6.15 2.11 -27.53
CA SER A 67 5.66 2.92 -26.42
C SER A 67 4.84 2.05 -25.47
N ASP A 68 5.49 1.22 -24.66
CA ASP A 68 4.80 0.60 -23.53
C ASP A 68 4.71 1.60 -22.37
N ASN A 69 3.47 1.77 -21.93
CA ASN A 69 2.89 2.72 -20.98
C ASN A 69 3.43 2.60 -19.53
N ASN A 70 4.75 2.45 -19.34
CA ASN A 70 5.35 1.95 -18.10
C ASN A 70 5.83 3.05 -17.11
N ASP A 71 5.35 4.29 -17.25
CA ASP A 71 5.76 5.44 -16.43
C ASP A 71 4.89 5.58 -15.14
N GLY A 72 4.61 4.46 -14.47
CA GLY A 72 3.76 4.39 -13.27
C GLY A 72 4.38 3.62 -12.11
N ILE A 73 3.96 3.96 -10.89
CA ILE A 73 4.25 3.17 -9.68
C ILE A 73 3.33 1.95 -9.69
N ARG A 74 3.92 0.76 -9.62
CA ARG A 74 3.24 -0.49 -9.25
C ARG A 74 3.65 -0.83 -7.82
N LEU A 75 2.75 -0.61 -6.88
CA LEU A 75 2.98 -0.70 -5.44
C LEU A 75 2.31 -1.96 -4.89
N LEU A 76 3.09 -2.84 -4.26
CA LEU A 76 2.60 -3.98 -3.50
C LEU A 76 2.66 -3.64 -2.00
N SER A 77 1.51 -3.53 -1.35
CA SER A 77 1.41 -3.25 0.09
C SER A 77 1.04 -4.51 0.86
N ILE A 78 1.92 -4.98 1.75
CA ILE A 78 1.74 -6.19 2.55
C ILE A 78 1.46 -5.81 4.01
N ASP A 79 0.34 -6.30 4.53
CA ASP A 79 0.04 -6.37 5.96
C ASP A 79 0.43 -7.75 6.51
N MET A 80 1.25 -7.74 7.56
CA MET A 80 1.96 -8.93 8.01
C MET A 80 1.09 -9.82 8.90
N GLY A 81 1.10 -11.11 8.61
CA GLY A 81 0.45 -12.14 9.41
C GLY A 81 0.79 -13.53 8.90
N ILE A 82 0.70 -14.55 9.76
CA ILE A 82 0.97 -15.94 9.33
C ILE A 82 -0.31 -16.60 8.77
N ARG A 83 -1.46 -16.36 9.40
CA ARG A 83 -2.77 -16.93 9.00
C ARG A 83 -3.70 -15.92 8.34
N ASN A 84 -3.25 -14.68 8.26
CA ASN A 84 -4.05 -13.53 7.89
C ASN A 84 -3.20 -12.49 7.15
N LEU A 85 -2.13 -12.93 6.47
CA LEU A 85 -1.39 -12.03 5.58
C LEU A 85 -2.39 -11.44 4.60
N ALA A 86 -2.36 -10.13 4.42
CA ALA A 86 -3.17 -9.46 3.41
C ALA A 86 -2.27 -8.58 2.56
N PHE A 87 -2.63 -8.43 1.29
CA PHE A 87 -1.92 -7.51 0.42
C PHE A 87 -2.86 -6.80 -0.55
N ALA A 88 -2.43 -5.62 -0.97
CA ALA A 88 -3.05 -4.84 -2.03
C ALA A 88 -2.00 -4.47 -3.08
N VAL A 89 -2.38 -4.52 -4.36
CA VAL A 89 -1.57 -4.04 -5.47
C VAL A 89 -2.23 -2.79 -6.03
N LEU A 90 -1.48 -1.70 -6.04
CA LEU A 90 -1.94 -0.37 -6.43
C LEU A 90 -1.11 0.14 -7.59
N HIS A 91 -1.76 0.63 -8.63
CA HIS A 91 -1.12 1.33 -9.74
C HIS A 91 -1.42 2.82 -9.62
N ALA A 92 -0.38 3.64 -9.76
CA ALA A 92 -0.48 5.09 -9.68
C ALA A 92 0.42 5.72 -10.74
N PRO A 93 -0.02 6.76 -11.47
CA PRO A 93 0.85 7.47 -12.40
C PRO A 93 2.02 8.11 -11.65
N LEU A 94 3.20 8.17 -12.29
CA LEU A 94 4.25 9.06 -11.80
C LEU A 94 3.71 10.49 -11.81
N LEU A 95 4.07 11.24 -10.78
CA LEU A 95 3.74 12.65 -10.70
C LEU A 95 4.65 13.39 -11.68
N SER A 96 4.11 13.73 -12.84
CA SER A 96 4.86 14.48 -13.87
C SER A 96 5.26 15.85 -13.33
N SER A 97 6.57 16.13 -13.37
CA SER A 97 7.13 17.47 -13.09
C SER A 97 6.91 18.47 -14.24
N HIS A 98 6.22 18.09 -15.31
CA HIS A 98 5.99 18.97 -16.46
C HIS A 98 4.61 19.64 -16.41
N SER A 99 4.45 20.56 -15.45
CA SER A 99 3.66 21.78 -15.70
C SER A 99 4.62 22.96 -15.70
N SER A 100 5.55 22.97 -16.65
CA SER A 100 6.33 24.15 -16.97
C SER A 100 5.44 25.13 -17.73
N SER A 101 5.23 26.30 -17.12
CA SER A 101 5.00 27.58 -17.82
C SER A 101 3.80 27.66 -18.75
N SER A 102 2.66 28.10 -18.22
CA SER A 102 1.77 28.96 -19.00
C SER A 102 2.49 30.29 -19.24
N THR A 103 3.32 30.35 -20.28
CA THR A 103 3.70 31.61 -20.90
C THR A 103 2.42 32.28 -21.38
N VAL A 104 2.13 33.44 -20.80
CA VAL A 104 1.05 34.32 -21.23
C VAL A 104 1.30 34.66 -22.69
N SER A 105 0.60 33.96 -23.59
CA SER A 105 0.47 34.36 -24.98
C SER A 105 -0.98 34.80 -25.10
N SER A 106 -1.18 36.11 -25.15
CA SER A 106 -2.45 36.69 -25.57
C SER A 106 -2.77 36.14 -26.95
N GLU A 107 -3.93 35.52 -27.13
CA GLU A 107 -4.80 35.72 -28.28
C GLU A 107 -6.09 34.93 -28.13
N THR A 108 -7.18 35.62 -28.40
CA THR A 108 -8.58 35.22 -28.34
C THR A 108 -8.89 33.97 -29.15
N GLY A 109 -9.31 32.89 -28.49
CA GLY A 109 -9.82 31.68 -29.12
C GLY A 109 -10.62 30.81 -28.14
N THR A 110 -11.90 30.62 -28.47
CA THR A 110 -12.93 29.74 -27.88
C THR A 110 -12.52 28.66 -26.85
N PRO A 111 -13.28 28.45 -25.76
CA PRO A 111 -12.99 27.42 -24.76
C PRO A 111 -13.27 26.02 -25.32
N LYS A 112 -12.22 25.27 -25.68
CA LYS A 112 -12.28 23.83 -25.91
C LYS A 112 -11.77 23.09 -24.67
N ASP A 113 -12.71 22.49 -23.95
CA ASP A 113 -12.61 21.29 -23.12
C ASP A 113 -11.19 20.87 -22.62
N GLU A 114 -10.65 21.61 -21.64
CA GLU A 114 -9.42 21.23 -20.89
C GLU A 114 -9.69 20.25 -19.73
N SER A 115 -10.91 19.71 -19.61
CA SER A 115 -11.36 18.95 -18.45
C SER A 115 -10.80 17.52 -18.36
N LYS A 116 -10.34 16.92 -19.48
CA LYS A 116 -9.97 15.49 -19.54
C LYS A 116 -8.50 15.15 -19.25
N SER A 117 -7.57 16.12 -19.28
CA SER A 117 -6.13 15.82 -19.09
C SER A 117 -5.66 15.86 -17.63
N LYS A 118 -6.41 16.51 -16.73
CA LYS A 118 -6.06 16.62 -15.30
C LYS A 118 -6.48 15.41 -14.46
N GLU A 119 -7.46 14.63 -14.93
CA GLU A 119 -8.04 13.51 -14.16
C GLU A 119 -7.08 12.33 -14.04
N GLY A 120 -6.24 12.09 -15.04
CA GLY A 120 -5.30 10.97 -15.08
C GLY A 120 -4.23 10.99 -13.98
N ASN A 121 -3.83 12.16 -13.48
CA ASN A 121 -2.71 12.30 -12.53
C ASN A 121 -3.11 12.05 -11.06
N ASN A 122 -4.40 11.90 -10.77
CA ASN A 122 -4.90 11.85 -9.39
C ASN A 122 -5.68 10.57 -9.05
N THR A 123 -5.50 9.50 -9.84
CA THR A 123 -6.15 8.20 -9.61
C THR A 123 -5.15 7.17 -9.09
N ILE A 124 -5.64 6.26 -8.25
CA ILE A 124 -4.96 5.06 -7.77
C ILE A 124 -5.83 3.88 -8.18
N THR A 125 -5.32 2.99 -9.03
CA THR A 125 -6.05 1.78 -9.44
C THR A 125 -5.69 0.62 -8.53
N LEU A 126 -6.68 0.00 -7.88
CA LEU A 126 -6.54 -1.25 -7.13
C LEU A 126 -6.66 -2.43 -8.09
N THR A 127 -5.55 -3.13 -8.35
CA THR A 127 -5.46 -4.21 -9.35
C THR A 127 -5.45 -5.60 -8.73
N ALA A 128 -5.07 -5.72 -7.45
CA ALA A 128 -5.25 -6.94 -6.69
C ALA A 128 -5.47 -6.62 -5.22
N TRP A 129 -6.30 -7.42 -4.55
CA TRP A 129 -6.56 -7.30 -3.14
C TRP A 129 -6.89 -8.68 -2.61
N LYS A 130 -6.06 -9.24 -1.72
CA LYS A 130 -6.23 -10.63 -1.28
C LYS A 130 -5.80 -10.81 0.17
N ARG A 131 -6.40 -11.80 0.81
CA ARG A 131 -6.00 -12.33 2.10
C ARG A 131 -5.55 -13.79 1.91
N LEU A 132 -4.45 -14.15 2.57
CA LEU A 132 -3.79 -15.44 2.46
C LEU A 132 -3.41 -15.98 3.84
N SER A 133 -3.25 -17.29 3.89
CA SER A 133 -2.66 -18.03 5.00
C SER A 133 -1.37 -18.66 4.47
N ILE A 134 -0.25 -18.36 5.14
CA ILE A 134 1.09 -18.75 4.70
C ILE A 134 1.27 -20.27 4.64
N PRO A 135 0.80 -21.05 5.64
CA PRO A 135 0.85 -22.51 5.56
C PRO A 135 0.17 -23.08 4.32
N ASP A 136 -0.93 -22.47 3.85
CA ASP A 136 -1.71 -22.98 2.73
C ASP A 136 -1.00 -22.80 1.38
N LEU A 137 -0.06 -21.85 1.28
CA LEU A 137 0.67 -21.51 0.06
C LEU A 137 1.50 -22.69 -0.50
N CYS A 138 2.10 -23.51 0.37
CA CYS A 138 2.92 -24.65 -0.07
C CYS A 138 2.13 -25.94 -0.26
N HIS A 139 0.96 -26.09 0.38
CA HIS A 139 0.09 -27.26 0.16
C HIS A 139 -0.44 -27.26 -1.29
N ALA A 140 -0.68 -26.08 -1.86
CA ALA A 140 -1.06 -25.94 -3.26
C ALA A 140 0.03 -26.39 -4.26
N GLN A 141 1.31 -26.31 -3.88
CA GLN A 141 2.43 -26.75 -4.74
C GLN A 141 2.66 -28.27 -4.68
N HIS A 142 2.41 -28.91 -3.53
CA HIS A 142 2.63 -30.36 -3.36
C HIS A 142 1.59 -31.26 -4.03
N HIS A 143 0.46 -30.71 -4.50
CA HIS A 143 -0.58 -31.46 -5.21
C HIS A 143 -0.52 -31.33 -6.75
N GLN A 144 0.54 -30.73 -7.31
CA GLN A 144 0.81 -30.91 -8.74
C GLN A 144 1.43 -32.31 -8.95
N PRO A 145 0.80 -33.20 -9.75
CA PRO A 145 1.45 -34.45 -10.14
C PRO A 145 2.74 -34.12 -10.94
N PRO A 146 3.77 -34.97 -10.90
CA PRO A 146 5.01 -34.72 -11.63
C PRO A 146 4.70 -34.61 -13.13
N LEU A 147 4.88 -33.41 -13.69
CA LEU A 147 4.72 -33.14 -15.11
C LEU A 147 5.82 -33.85 -15.90
N SER A 148 5.40 -34.80 -16.74
CA SER A 148 6.18 -35.29 -17.86
C SER A 148 6.50 -34.13 -18.81
N GLN A 149 7.73 -34.12 -19.34
CA GLN A 149 8.20 -33.13 -20.31
C GLN A 149 7.37 -33.18 -21.61
N HIS A 150 6.54 -32.17 -21.87
CA HIS A 150 6.28 -31.65 -23.22
C HIS A 150 5.58 -30.29 -23.15
N ASP A 151 5.86 -29.46 -24.16
CA ASP A 151 5.52 -28.05 -24.35
C ASP A 151 4.05 -27.64 -24.07
N GLN A 152 3.86 -26.46 -23.46
CA GLN A 152 3.22 -25.28 -24.07
C GLN A 152 2.86 -24.20 -23.02
N GLU A 153 2.89 -22.96 -23.50
CA GLU A 153 2.50 -21.72 -22.83
C GLU A 153 1.12 -21.82 -22.16
N GLY A 154 1.06 -21.51 -20.87
CA GLY A 154 -0.18 -21.41 -20.11
C GLY A 154 0.06 -20.70 -18.79
N THR A 155 -0.40 -19.46 -18.69
CA THR A 155 -0.41 -18.63 -17.48
C THR A 155 -1.02 -19.40 -16.29
N SER A 156 -0.16 -19.83 -15.36
CA SER A 156 -0.54 -20.55 -14.14
C SER A 156 -1.06 -19.57 -13.08
N SER A 157 -2.38 -19.54 -12.89
CA SER A 157 -3.03 -18.79 -11.80
C SER A 157 -2.83 -19.52 -10.48
N LEU A 158 -1.71 -19.22 -9.81
CA LEU A 158 -1.23 -19.88 -8.58
C LEU A 158 -1.86 -19.38 -7.27
N ILE A 159 -2.87 -18.49 -7.33
CA ILE A 159 -3.48 -17.90 -6.13
C ILE A 159 -5.00 -18.05 -6.20
N THR A 160 -5.47 -19.28 -5.97
CA THR A 160 -6.88 -19.59 -5.78
C THR A 160 -7.33 -19.13 -4.40
N THR A 161 -8.40 -18.34 -4.39
CA THR A 161 -9.17 -17.96 -3.21
C THR A 161 -9.58 -19.22 -2.44
N THR A 162 -9.51 -19.19 -1.12
CA THR A 162 -9.89 -20.33 -0.26
C THR A 162 -11.36 -20.71 -0.47
N THR A 163 -11.61 -21.72 -1.30
CA THR A 163 -12.86 -22.49 -1.32
C THR A 163 -12.68 -23.75 -0.48
N PRO A 164 -13.42 -23.94 0.62
CA PRO A 164 -13.52 -25.24 1.26
C PRO A 164 -14.70 -25.99 0.65
N LYS A 165 -14.48 -27.06 -0.12
CA LYS A 165 -15.50 -28.11 -0.33
C LYS A 165 -14.93 -29.40 -0.94
N SER A 166 -14.81 -30.43 -0.11
CA SER A 166 -15.58 -31.66 -0.31
C SER A 166 -15.72 -32.35 1.05
N LYS A 167 -16.93 -32.83 1.37
CA LYS A 167 -17.21 -33.58 2.59
C LYS A 167 -16.69 -35.01 2.41
N SER A 168 -15.39 -35.23 2.60
CA SER A 168 -14.91 -36.55 3.03
C SER A 168 -14.79 -36.52 4.56
N LYS A 169 -15.51 -37.45 5.21
CA LYS A 169 -15.37 -37.72 6.65
C LYS A 169 -14.01 -38.38 6.88
N GLU A 170 -12.94 -37.60 6.86
CA GLU A 170 -11.68 -37.97 7.47
C GLU A 170 -11.39 -37.01 8.61
N THR A 171 -11.23 -37.59 9.79
CA THR A 171 -10.91 -36.94 11.04
C THR A 171 -9.55 -36.24 10.90
N LYS A 172 -9.51 -35.02 10.36
CA LYS A 172 -8.30 -34.20 10.33
C LYS A 172 -7.91 -33.86 11.77
N ALA A 173 -7.07 -34.71 12.36
CA ALA A 173 -6.23 -34.30 13.46
C ALA A 173 -5.55 -33.00 13.04
N LYS A 174 -5.77 -31.91 13.78
CA LYS A 174 -5.07 -30.64 13.54
C LYS A 174 -3.59 -30.91 13.72
N THR A 175 -2.87 -31.14 12.62
CA THR A 175 -1.41 -31.17 12.62
C THR A 175 -0.95 -29.87 13.24
N LYS A 176 -0.18 -29.98 14.33
CA LYS A 176 0.40 -28.83 15.03
C LYS A 176 1.20 -28.01 14.00
N GLU A 177 0.91 -26.72 13.90
CA GLU A 177 1.62 -25.84 12.97
C GLU A 177 3.13 -25.90 13.25
N ASP A 178 3.90 -26.09 12.18
CA ASP A 178 5.36 -26.08 12.22
C ASP A 178 5.87 -24.64 12.01
N PHE A 179 6.78 -24.23 12.89
CA PHE A 179 7.38 -22.90 12.92
C PHE A 179 8.89 -22.95 12.68
N SER A 180 9.37 -24.04 12.08
CA SER A 180 10.78 -24.23 11.76
C SER A 180 11.29 -23.13 10.81
N PRO A 181 12.51 -22.60 11.04
CA PRO A 181 13.08 -21.59 10.15
C PRO A 181 13.20 -22.03 8.70
N SER A 182 13.46 -23.32 8.43
CA SER A 182 13.54 -23.87 7.08
C SER A 182 12.20 -23.78 6.34
N LEU A 183 11.09 -24.08 7.04
CA LEU A 183 9.76 -23.97 6.48
C LEU A 183 9.40 -22.50 6.19
N TYR A 184 9.69 -21.60 7.13
CA TYR A 184 9.47 -20.17 6.95
C TYR A 184 10.28 -19.59 5.79
N ALA A 185 11.53 -20.03 5.61
CA ALA A 185 12.37 -19.58 4.51
C ALA A 185 11.77 -20.00 3.16
N ARG A 186 11.27 -21.23 3.06
CA ARG A 186 10.56 -21.73 1.87
C ARG A 186 9.28 -20.94 1.61
N HIS A 187 8.48 -20.69 2.64
CA HIS A 187 7.27 -19.87 2.53
C HIS A 187 7.55 -18.44 2.07
N ALA A 188 8.56 -17.79 2.65
CA ALA A 188 8.98 -16.44 2.27
C ALA A 188 9.44 -16.40 0.80
N TYR A 189 10.25 -17.36 0.38
CA TYR A 189 10.70 -17.47 -1.00
C TYR A 189 9.54 -17.66 -1.98
N THR A 190 8.66 -18.65 -1.74
CA THR A 190 7.50 -18.90 -2.61
C THR A 190 6.57 -17.69 -2.66
N LEU A 191 6.28 -17.06 -1.52
CA LEU A 191 5.42 -15.87 -1.48
C LEU A 191 6.00 -14.74 -2.31
N ILE A 192 7.26 -14.34 -2.04
CA ILE A 192 7.88 -13.20 -2.71
C ILE A 192 8.02 -13.47 -4.21
N THR A 193 8.53 -14.63 -4.60
CA THR A 193 8.70 -14.95 -6.02
C THR A 193 7.36 -14.96 -6.76
N THR A 194 6.31 -15.55 -6.16
CA THR A 194 4.96 -15.54 -6.75
C THR A 194 4.41 -14.11 -6.88
N LEU A 195 4.55 -13.27 -5.85
CA LEU A 195 4.06 -11.89 -5.90
C LEU A 195 4.83 -11.04 -6.93
N LEU A 196 6.15 -11.25 -7.03
CA LEU A 196 7.00 -10.58 -8.00
C LEU A 196 6.66 -10.98 -9.44
N THR A 197 6.50 -12.28 -9.72
CA THR A 197 6.16 -12.76 -11.06
C THR A 197 4.74 -12.40 -11.46
N THR A 198 3.79 -12.44 -10.52
CA THR A 198 2.36 -12.18 -10.81
C THR A 198 2.08 -10.70 -11.02
N TYR A 199 2.63 -9.82 -10.18
CA TYR A 199 2.24 -8.41 -10.15
C TYR A 199 3.33 -7.45 -10.61
N ASN A 200 4.56 -7.94 -10.82
CA ASN A 200 5.72 -7.15 -11.25
C ASN A 200 5.86 -5.80 -10.51
N PRO A 201 5.83 -5.75 -9.17
CA PRO A 201 5.84 -4.48 -8.44
C PRO A 201 7.16 -3.74 -8.60
N THR A 202 7.07 -2.41 -8.64
CA THR A 202 8.24 -1.51 -8.59
C THR A 202 8.62 -1.14 -7.15
N HIS A 203 7.61 -1.14 -6.25
CA HIS A 203 7.74 -0.75 -4.86
C HIS A 203 6.99 -1.77 -3.99
N ILE A 204 7.58 -2.16 -2.88
CA ILE A 204 6.98 -3.07 -1.90
C ILE A 204 6.96 -2.39 -0.54
N LEU A 205 5.79 -2.37 0.10
CA LEU A 205 5.64 -1.96 1.49
C LEU A 205 5.44 -3.19 2.36
N ILE A 206 6.19 -3.27 3.45
CA ILE A 206 6.04 -4.32 4.45
C ILE A 206 5.66 -3.66 5.77
N GLU A 207 4.51 -4.02 6.33
CA GLU A 207 4.13 -3.61 7.68
C GLU A 207 5.19 -4.11 8.69
N ARG A 208 5.75 -3.22 9.51
CA ARG A 208 6.70 -3.59 10.56
C ARG A 208 6.00 -4.29 11.72
N GLN A 209 6.49 -5.48 12.11
CA GLN A 209 6.04 -6.12 13.33
C GLN A 209 6.39 -5.26 14.55
N ARG A 210 5.41 -5.00 15.41
CA ARG A 210 5.62 -4.24 16.65
C ARG A 210 6.00 -5.18 17.79
N PHE A 211 6.99 -4.78 18.57
CA PHE A 211 7.19 -5.34 19.90
C PHE A 211 6.06 -4.88 20.82
N ARG A 212 5.47 -5.82 21.55
CA ARG A 212 4.42 -5.54 22.52
C ARG A 212 4.93 -5.90 23.90
N THR A 213 5.02 -4.90 24.78
CA THR A 213 5.31 -5.09 26.20
C THR A 213 4.01 -5.36 26.96
N GLY A 214 4.04 -6.24 27.97
CA GLY A 214 2.87 -6.48 28.83
C GLY A 214 1.79 -7.40 28.23
N GLY A 215 2.16 -8.32 27.35
CA GLY A 215 1.28 -9.40 26.86
C GLY A 215 1.64 -10.75 27.45
N GLY A 216 0.70 -11.70 27.48
CA GLY A 216 0.99 -13.10 27.82
C GLY A 216 1.95 -13.74 26.82
N SER A 217 2.52 -14.89 27.16
CA SER A 217 3.51 -15.63 26.34
C SER A 217 3.08 -15.83 24.89
N ALA A 218 1.79 -16.05 24.63
CA ALA A 218 1.24 -16.17 23.29
C ALA A 218 1.47 -14.91 22.41
N VAL A 219 1.44 -13.71 22.99
CA VAL A 219 1.70 -12.46 22.25
C VAL A 219 3.18 -12.35 21.87
N GLN A 220 4.07 -12.73 22.79
CA GLN A 220 5.51 -12.75 22.55
C GLN A 220 5.86 -13.77 21.47
N GLU A 221 5.33 -14.99 21.59
CA GLU A 221 5.54 -16.07 20.62
C GLU A 221 5.04 -15.67 19.23
N TRP A 222 3.83 -15.10 19.13
CA TRP A 222 3.32 -14.61 17.86
C TRP A 222 4.18 -13.48 17.27
N THR A 223 4.65 -12.56 18.10
CA THR A 223 5.55 -11.46 17.68
C THR A 223 6.85 -12.01 17.12
N ILE A 224 7.44 -13.01 17.77
CA ILE A 224 8.66 -13.67 17.28
C ILE A 224 8.40 -14.36 15.95
N ARG A 225 7.34 -15.17 15.85
CA ARG A 225 7.03 -15.89 14.61
C ARG A 225 6.83 -14.93 13.43
N VAL A 226 6.02 -13.87 13.60
CA VAL A 226 5.82 -12.88 12.53
C VAL A 226 7.12 -12.13 12.24
N GLY A 227 7.90 -11.76 13.26
CA GLY A 227 9.19 -11.10 13.08
C GLY A 227 10.23 -11.95 12.33
N VAL A 228 10.25 -13.26 12.55
CA VAL A 228 11.10 -14.20 11.78
C VAL A 228 10.66 -14.22 10.31
N LEU A 229 9.36 -14.30 10.04
CA LEU A 229 8.84 -14.22 8.66
C LEU A 229 9.22 -12.88 8.01
N GLU A 230 9.01 -11.76 8.70
CA GLU A 230 9.40 -10.41 8.24
C GLU A 230 10.87 -10.39 7.82
N GLY A 231 11.77 -10.85 8.69
CA GLY A 231 13.21 -10.91 8.40
C GLY A 231 13.54 -11.77 7.18
N MET A 232 12.87 -12.91 7.01
CA MET A 232 13.05 -13.77 5.84
C MET A 232 12.53 -13.14 4.55
N LEU A 233 11.42 -12.40 4.58
CA LEU A 233 10.94 -11.65 3.42
C LEU A 233 11.97 -10.60 2.97
N TYR A 234 12.55 -9.85 3.91
CA TYR A 234 13.62 -8.90 3.61
C TYR A 234 14.87 -9.59 3.05
N ALA A 235 15.31 -10.70 3.64
CA ALA A 235 16.48 -11.44 3.17
C ALA A 235 16.28 -11.97 1.74
N VAL A 236 15.10 -12.53 1.43
CA VAL A 236 14.76 -13.00 0.09
C VAL A 236 14.75 -11.84 -0.91
N LEU A 237 14.09 -10.73 -0.58
CA LEU A 237 14.02 -9.55 -1.45
C LEU A 237 15.41 -8.95 -1.73
N GLU A 238 16.25 -8.82 -0.72
CA GLU A 238 17.62 -8.30 -0.88
C GLU A 238 18.48 -9.24 -1.73
N THR A 239 18.34 -10.56 -1.52
CA THR A 239 19.03 -11.57 -2.33
C THR A 239 18.61 -11.49 -3.79
N ILE A 240 17.31 -11.41 -4.07
CA ILE A 240 16.77 -11.30 -5.43
C ILE A 240 17.26 -10.01 -6.11
N ASN A 241 17.24 -8.89 -5.39
CA ASN A 241 17.74 -7.60 -5.89
C ASN A 241 19.24 -7.62 -6.20
N SER A 242 20.05 -8.29 -5.36
CA SER A 242 21.52 -8.31 -5.50
C SER A 242 22.02 -9.32 -6.53
N SER A 243 21.28 -10.41 -6.73
CA SER A 243 21.66 -11.51 -7.64
C SER A 243 21.28 -11.24 -9.10
N GLY A 244 20.53 -10.17 -9.39
CA GLY A 244 20.04 -9.90 -10.75
C GLY A 244 19.04 -10.94 -11.25
N LEU A 245 18.48 -11.79 -10.38
CA LEU A 245 17.48 -12.82 -10.75
C LEU A 245 16.22 -12.23 -11.41
N LEU A 246 15.95 -10.93 -11.21
CA LEU A 246 14.84 -10.19 -11.83
C LEU A 246 15.17 -9.52 -13.17
N SER A 247 16.38 -9.72 -13.72
CA SER A 247 16.85 -9.01 -14.93
C SER A 247 15.93 -9.16 -16.15
N SER A 248 15.06 -10.16 -16.17
CA SER A 248 14.08 -10.35 -17.25
C SER A 248 12.74 -9.62 -17.04
N SER A 249 12.40 -9.13 -15.83
CA SER A 249 11.03 -8.70 -15.49
C SER A 249 10.85 -7.23 -15.07
N GLY A 250 11.89 -6.50 -14.65
CA GLY A 250 11.72 -5.06 -14.37
C GLY A 250 12.62 -4.41 -13.32
N GLY A 251 13.94 -4.61 -13.40
CA GLY A 251 14.90 -3.89 -12.56
C GLY A 251 14.82 -4.22 -11.06
N LYS A 252 15.57 -3.46 -10.24
CA LYS A 252 15.59 -3.59 -8.78
C LYS A 252 14.27 -3.09 -8.18
N VAL A 253 13.67 -3.87 -7.27
CA VAL A 253 12.45 -3.47 -6.56
C VAL A 253 12.79 -2.70 -5.30
N GLN A 254 12.12 -1.58 -5.06
CA GLN A 254 12.33 -0.76 -3.86
C GLN A 254 11.46 -1.25 -2.70
N VAL A 255 12.07 -1.56 -1.55
CA VAL A 255 11.36 -2.12 -0.39
C VAL A 255 11.37 -1.12 0.76
N TYR A 256 10.20 -0.87 1.35
CA TYR A 256 10.06 0.09 2.45
C TYR A 256 9.34 -0.51 3.66
N PRO A 257 9.91 -0.37 4.87
CA PRO A 257 9.20 -0.67 6.09
C PRO A 257 8.15 0.40 6.39
N VAL A 258 6.96 -0.02 6.82
CA VAL A 258 5.91 0.89 7.26
C VAL A 258 5.56 0.65 8.72
N GLU A 259 5.70 1.70 9.53
CA GLU A 259 5.21 1.70 10.90
C GLU A 259 3.70 1.97 10.94
N PRO A 260 2.87 1.04 11.45
CA PRO A 260 1.43 1.21 11.32
C PRO A 260 0.87 2.30 12.25
N GLY A 261 1.68 2.77 13.22
CA GLY A 261 1.39 3.95 14.02
C GLY A 261 1.42 5.24 13.20
N ARG A 262 2.30 5.35 12.20
CA ARG A 262 2.37 6.52 11.30
C ARG A 262 1.15 6.57 10.39
N VAL A 263 0.75 5.43 9.83
CA VAL A 263 -0.45 5.30 9.00
C VAL A 263 -1.69 5.78 9.77
N SER A 264 -1.85 5.30 11.01
CA SER A 264 -3.02 5.66 11.83
C SER A 264 -3.04 7.15 12.21
N ARG A 265 -1.87 7.76 12.47
CA ARG A 265 -1.77 9.19 12.81
C ARG A 265 -2.10 10.09 11.63
N PHE A 266 -1.67 9.71 10.42
CA PHE A 266 -1.94 10.48 9.19
C PHE A 266 -3.44 10.73 8.97
N TRP A 267 -4.28 9.72 9.20
CA TRP A 267 -5.75 9.84 9.08
C TRP A 267 -6.44 10.29 10.37
N GLY A 268 -5.72 10.32 11.49
CA GLY A 268 -6.29 10.46 12.82
C GLY A 268 -6.52 11.91 13.27
N GLU A 269 -5.85 12.90 12.69
CA GLU A 269 -5.79 14.29 13.17
C GLU A 269 -6.58 15.27 12.28
N GLY A 270 -7.86 14.96 12.04
CA GLY A 270 -8.77 15.78 11.23
C GLY A 270 -9.79 16.65 11.98
N GLU A 271 -9.59 16.93 13.28
CA GLU A 271 -10.47 17.81 14.08
C GLU A 271 -9.68 18.64 15.11
N GLU A 272 -8.59 19.31 14.71
CA GLU A 272 -7.99 20.36 15.55
C GLU A 272 -7.68 21.62 14.71
N VAL A 273 -8.68 22.06 13.95
CA VAL A 273 -8.74 23.43 13.41
C VAL A 273 -9.89 24.14 14.15
N GLY A 274 -9.55 25.16 14.93
CA GLY A 274 -10.43 25.90 15.84
C GLY A 274 -10.14 25.51 17.29
N ASP A 275 -9.54 26.31 18.15
CA ASP A 275 -9.68 27.75 18.31
C ASP A 275 -8.40 28.28 18.97
N SER A 276 -7.79 29.30 18.38
CA SER A 276 -6.87 30.20 19.08
C SER A 276 -7.52 31.57 19.05
N GLY A 277 -8.72 31.65 19.62
CA GLY A 277 -9.29 32.89 20.09
C GLY A 277 -8.56 33.28 21.37
N ASP A 278 -7.80 34.37 21.29
CA ASP A 278 -7.50 35.19 22.46
C ASP A 278 -8.83 35.66 23.04
N GLY A 279 -9.26 35.02 24.12
CA GLY A 279 -10.49 35.35 24.84
C GLY A 279 -10.38 34.78 26.24
N ASP A 280 -10.13 35.66 27.21
CA ASP A 280 -10.11 35.38 28.64
C ASP A 280 -11.44 34.73 29.07
N GLY A 281 -11.40 33.42 29.33
CA GLY A 281 -12.58 32.61 29.64
C GLY A 281 -12.22 31.17 29.96
N GLU A 282 -12.16 30.86 31.25
CA GLU A 282 -12.17 29.54 31.90
C GLU A 282 -11.78 28.31 31.04
N VAL A 283 -10.50 27.94 31.09
CA VAL A 283 -9.92 26.79 30.38
C VAL A 283 -10.43 25.47 30.97
N VAL A 284 -11.57 24.98 30.47
CA VAL A 284 -11.92 23.56 30.60
C VAL A 284 -10.94 22.77 29.74
N LYS A 285 -9.88 22.24 30.36
CA LYS A 285 -8.97 21.26 29.75
C LYS A 285 -9.78 20.04 29.28
N LYS A 286 -10.23 20.03 28.03
CA LYS A 286 -10.74 18.81 27.37
C LYS A 286 -9.56 17.84 27.25
N THR A 287 -9.48 16.90 28.19
CA THR A 287 -8.49 15.83 28.19
C THR A 287 -8.63 15.03 26.89
N LYS A 288 -7.65 15.21 26.00
CA LYS A 288 -7.52 14.56 24.69
C LYS A 288 -7.65 13.05 24.84
N ARG A 289 -8.85 12.48 24.62
CA ARG A 289 -9.04 11.02 24.69
C ARG A 289 -8.24 10.39 23.56
N ARG A 290 -7.18 9.64 23.91
CA ARG A 290 -6.47 8.78 22.96
C ARG A 290 -7.51 7.87 22.30
N LYS A 291 -7.61 7.92 20.97
CA LYS A 291 -8.48 7.02 20.18
C LYS A 291 -8.13 5.58 20.56
N ASN A 292 -9.14 4.78 20.91
CA ASN A 292 -8.92 3.40 21.28
C ASN A 292 -8.61 2.56 20.01
N VAL A 293 -8.01 1.38 20.18
CA VAL A 293 -7.69 0.43 19.09
C VAL A 293 -8.93 0.14 18.23
N ARG A 294 -10.10 0.03 18.87
CA ARG A 294 -11.38 -0.19 18.17
C ARG A 294 -11.74 0.99 17.24
N ASP A 295 -11.44 2.21 17.64
CA ASP A 295 -11.77 3.42 16.87
C ASP A 295 -10.85 3.53 15.65
N VAL A 296 -9.57 3.20 15.81
CA VAL A 296 -8.60 3.14 14.70
C VAL A 296 -9.04 2.09 13.67
N LYS A 297 -9.47 0.90 14.11
CA LYS A 297 -9.97 -0.15 13.22
C LYS A 297 -11.21 0.30 12.45
N LYS A 298 -12.19 0.91 13.14
CA LYS A 298 -13.39 1.45 12.49
C LYS A 298 -13.07 2.56 11.50
N MET A 299 -12.15 3.45 11.85
CA MET A 299 -11.68 4.52 10.97
C MET A 299 -11.11 3.96 9.67
N LYS A 300 -10.20 2.98 9.75
CA LYS A 300 -9.60 2.37 8.56
C LYS A 300 -10.63 1.67 7.66
N ILE A 301 -11.52 0.88 8.25
CA ILE A 301 -12.63 0.25 7.50
C ILE A 301 -13.52 1.32 6.86
N GLY A 302 -13.81 2.42 7.58
CA GLY A 302 -14.58 3.54 7.08
C GLY A 302 -13.92 4.26 5.90
N LEU A 303 -12.60 4.44 5.93
CA LEU A 303 -11.83 5.00 4.81
C LEU A 303 -11.95 4.12 3.56
N VAL A 304 -11.70 2.81 3.71
CA VAL A 304 -11.80 1.87 2.60
C VAL A 304 -13.21 1.82 2.04
N ARG A 305 -14.23 1.77 2.90
CA ARG A 305 -15.63 1.86 2.47
C ARG A 305 -15.86 3.13 1.64
N GLY A 306 -15.41 4.29 2.12
CA GLY A 306 -15.56 5.56 1.40
C GLY A 306 -14.87 5.55 0.03
N TRP A 307 -13.66 4.99 -0.06
CA TRP A 307 -12.92 4.87 -1.32
C TRP A 307 -13.62 3.95 -2.31
N LEU A 308 -14.07 2.77 -1.86
CA LEU A 308 -14.74 1.80 -2.72
C LEU A 308 -16.12 2.28 -3.17
N SER A 309 -16.90 2.91 -2.30
CA SER A 309 -18.22 3.47 -2.66
C SER A 309 -18.12 4.66 -3.62
N SER A 310 -17.00 5.41 -3.60
CA SER A 310 -16.77 6.54 -4.50
C SER A 310 -16.06 6.15 -5.80
N SER A 311 -15.72 4.86 -5.97
CA SER A 311 -15.08 4.35 -7.20
C SER A 311 -16.00 4.48 -8.42
N ASP A 312 -17.32 4.36 -8.21
CA ASP A 312 -18.31 4.33 -9.29
C ASP A 312 -19.00 5.67 -9.56
N SER A 313 -18.90 6.65 -8.65
CA SER A 313 -19.52 7.96 -8.84
C SER A 313 -18.55 8.92 -9.55
N TYR A 314 -19.00 9.68 -10.55
CA TYR A 314 -18.22 10.80 -11.12
C TYR A 314 -18.25 12.06 -10.25
N SER A 315 -18.92 12.00 -9.09
CA SER A 315 -19.04 13.16 -8.20
C SER A 315 -17.76 13.36 -7.37
N VAL A 316 -17.02 14.41 -7.70
CA VAL A 316 -15.91 14.93 -6.90
C VAL A 316 -16.49 15.65 -5.68
N VAL A 317 -17.04 14.90 -4.73
CA VAL A 317 -17.27 15.47 -3.39
C VAL A 317 -15.96 15.31 -2.63
N GLY A 318 -15.13 16.34 -2.74
CA GLY A 318 -13.85 16.40 -2.06
C GLY A 318 -14.06 16.28 -0.55
N ASN A 319 -13.67 15.14 0.02
CA ASN A 319 -13.16 15.16 1.38
C ASN A 319 -12.03 16.20 1.36
N GLY A 320 -12.07 17.22 2.22
CA GLY A 320 -11.24 18.44 2.20
C GLY A 320 -9.71 18.27 2.23
N TYR A 321 -9.20 17.08 1.95
CA TYR A 321 -7.80 16.67 1.89
C TYR A 321 -7.26 16.46 0.47
N GLY A 322 -8.08 16.56 -0.59
CA GLY A 322 -7.61 16.41 -1.98
C GLY A 322 -6.90 15.08 -2.25
N CYS A 323 -7.32 14.01 -1.56
CA CYS A 323 -6.77 12.66 -1.68
C CYS A 323 -7.02 12.09 -3.08
N ARG A 324 -6.09 11.29 -3.60
CA ARG A 324 -6.28 10.57 -4.86
C ARG A 324 -7.52 9.69 -4.80
N ARG A 325 -8.24 9.62 -5.91
CA ARG A 325 -9.40 8.73 -6.09
C ARG A 325 -8.89 7.29 -6.25
N VAL A 326 -9.46 6.36 -5.48
CA VAL A 326 -9.20 4.92 -5.67
C VAL A 326 -10.22 4.37 -6.67
N VAL A 327 -9.74 3.67 -7.70
CA VAL A 327 -10.56 3.04 -8.75
C VAL A 327 -10.29 1.53 -8.74
N ILE A 328 -11.31 0.72 -8.98
CA ILE A 328 -11.17 -0.74 -9.05
C ILE A 328 -10.79 -1.18 -10.47
N GLY A 329 -9.65 -1.88 -10.60
CA GLY A 329 -9.08 -2.23 -11.90
C GLY A 329 -9.65 -3.49 -12.56
N ASP A 330 -9.89 -4.56 -11.78
CA ASP A 330 -10.25 -5.88 -12.30
C ASP A 330 -11.58 -6.39 -11.69
N ASP A 331 -12.27 -7.28 -12.40
CA ASP A 331 -13.56 -7.85 -12.04
C ASP A 331 -13.48 -8.67 -10.74
N GLU A 332 -12.40 -9.43 -10.56
CA GLU A 332 -12.15 -10.20 -9.34
C GLU A 332 -11.97 -9.28 -8.11
N VAL A 333 -11.29 -8.16 -8.29
CA VAL A 333 -11.17 -7.12 -7.25
C VAL A 333 -12.52 -6.48 -6.98
N ARG A 334 -13.34 -6.26 -8.03
CA ARG A 334 -14.69 -5.69 -7.88
C ARG A 334 -15.62 -6.61 -7.09
N LYS A 335 -15.61 -7.93 -7.34
CA LYS A 335 -16.35 -8.91 -6.55
C LYS A 335 -15.94 -8.87 -5.08
N LEU A 336 -14.63 -8.80 -4.80
CA LEU A 336 -14.13 -8.71 -3.44
C LEU A 336 -14.52 -7.38 -2.77
N ALA A 337 -14.44 -6.26 -3.50
CA ALA A 337 -14.85 -4.95 -3.03
C ALA A 337 -16.34 -4.91 -2.68
N ASN A 338 -17.21 -5.48 -3.52
CA ASN A 338 -18.63 -5.60 -3.24
C ASN A 338 -18.88 -6.44 -1.99
N SER A 339 -18.20 -7.60 -1.87
CA SER A 339 -18.28 -8.45 -0.68
C SER A 339 -17.83 -7.71 0.59
N PHE A 340 -16.78 -6.88 0.49
CA PHE A 340 -16.31 -6.04 1.58
C PHE A 340 -17.35 -5.00 2.00
N LEU A 341 -17.95 -4.31 1.03
CA LEU A 341 -19.00 -3.30 1.26
C LEU A 341 -20.25 -3.92 1.90
N GLU A 342 -20.73 -5.04 1.39
CA GLU A 342 -21.88 -5.77 1.97
C GLU A 342 -21.63 -6.16 3.43
N LYS A 343 -20.43 -6.67 3.71
CA LYS A 343 -20.05 -7.07 5.07
C LYS A 343 -19.90 -5.86 6.00
N CYS A 344 -19.48 -4.71 5.50
CA CYS A 344 -19.46 -3.45 6.27
C CYS A 344 -20.86 -2.98 6.67
N GLU A 345 -21.88 -3.24 5.84
CA GLU A 345 -23.27 -2.87 6.11
C GLU A 345 -23.96 -3.80 7.12
N GLY A 346 -23.28 -4.85 7.58
CA GLY A 346 -23.84 -5.80 8.54
C GLY A 346 -24.95 -6.66 7.94
N LYS A 347 -25.09 -6.69 6.60
CA LYS A 347 -25.99 -7.60 5.89
C LYS A 347 -25.57 -9.03 6.23
N ARG A 348 -26.27 -9.65 7.18
CA ARG A 348 -26.10 -11.07 7.50
C ARG A 348 -26.54 -11.86 6.28
N ARG A 349 -25.71 -12.80 5.83
CA ARG A 349 -26.12 -13.78 4.82
C ARG A 349 -27.39 -14.47 5.33
N ILE A 350 -28.52 -14.24 4.65
CA ILE A 350 -29.68 -15.09 4.79
C ILE A 350 -29.25 -16.41 4.17
N LYS A 351 -29.01 -17.40 5.02
CA LYS A 351 -28.81 -18.78 4.59
C LYS A 351 -30.13 -19.21 3.97
N LYS A 352 -30.22 -19.25 2.63
CA LYS A 352 -31.42 -19.79 1.96
C LYS A 352 -31.59 -21.24 2.46
N ALA A 353 -32.83 -21.59 2.78
CA ALA A 353 -33.18 -22.87 3.38
C ALA A 353 -33.00 -24.05 2.40
N ASP A 354 -32.88 -23.77 1.10
CA ASP A 354 -32.64 -24.76 0.07
C ASP A 354 -31.16 -24.72 -0.32
N GLY A 355 -30.50 -25.86 -0.19
CA GLY A 355 -29.04 -26.07 -0.27
C GLY A 355 -28.37 -25.80 -1.62
N GLU A 356 -28.88 -24.86 -2.40
CA GLU A 356 -28.12 -24.21 -3.46
C GLU A 356 -27.35 -23.05 -2.83
N ASP A 357 -26.16 -23.36 -2.31
CA ASP A 357 -25.18 -22.34 -2.01
C ASP A 357 -24.97 -21.51 -3.28
N GLY A 358 -25.43 -20.26 -3.29
CA GLY A 358 -25.07 -19.30 -4.32
C GLY A 358 -23.55 -19.28 -4.43
N GLU A 359 -23.06 -19.81 -5.55
CA GLU A 359 -21.69 -20.24 -5.79
C GLU A 359 -20.68 -19.07 -5.77
N ASP A 360 -21.16 -17.83 -5.75
CA ASP A 360 -20.36 -16.63 -6.01
C ASP A 360 -19.96 -15.82 -4.76
N SER A 361 -20.24 -16.33 -3.55
CA SER A 361 -20.03 -15.56 -2.32
C SER A 361 -18.66 -15.82 -1.66
N MET A 362 -17.64 -15.08 -2.08
CA MET A 362 -16.27 -15.18 -1.54
C MET A 362 -16.22 -15.00 -0.01
N ASP A 363 -15.55 -15.91 0.72
CA ASP A 363 -15.27 -15.71 2.15
C ASP A 363 -14.05 -14.80 2.31
N ILE A 364 -14.32 -13.51 2.56
CA ILE A 364 -13.29 -12.49 2.70
C ILE A 364 -12.66 -12.43 4.11
N GLY A 365 -13.09 -13.28 5.04
CA GLY A 365 -12.55 -13.31 6.40
C GLY A 365 -12.77 -11.99 7.16
N LYS A 366 -11.89 -11.65 8.12
CA LYS A 366 -11.96 -10.38 8.85
C LYS A 366 -11.63 -9.19 7.93
N LEU A 367 -12.41 -8.12 8.07
CA LEU A 367 -12.31 -6.90 7.26
C LEU A 367 -11.06 -6.06 7.57
N ASP A 368 -10.53 -6.13 8.79
CA ASP A 368 -9.37 -5.31 9.19
C ASP A 368 -8.12 -5.66 8.41
N ASP A 369 -7.82 -6.95 8.21
CA ASP A 369 -6.59 -7.35 7.51
C ASP A 369 -6.56 -6.75 6.08
N LEU A 370 -7.69 -6.83 5.37
CA LEU A 370 -7.87 -6.24 4.04
C LEU A 370 -7.85 -4.69 4.07
N ALA A 371 -8.45 -4.09 5.09
CA ALA A 371 -8.44 -2.64 5.23
C ALA A 371 -7.03 -2.10 5.55
N ASP A 372 -6.27 -2.81 6.37
CA ASP A 372 -4.94 -2.42 6.83
C ASP A 372 -3.95 -2.37 5.66
N CYS A 373 -3.89 -3.40 4.81
CA CYS A 373 -2.99 -3.42 3.65
C CYS A 373 -3.33 -2.34 2.60
N LEU A 374 -4.62 -2.07 2.37
CA LEU A 374 -5.07 -1.04 1.42
C LEU A 374 -4.82 0.37 1.96
N VAL A 375 -5.20 0.66 3.20
CA VAL A 375 -4.95 1.95 3.84
C VAL A 375 -3.45 2.22 3.88
N GLN A 376 -2.62 1.23 4.20
CA GLN A 376 -1.16 1.37 4.16
C GLN A 376 -0.67 1.84 2.78
N GLY A 377 -1.10 1.17 1.70
CA GLY A 377 -0.67 1.49 0.34
C GLY A 377 -1.10 2.89 -0.11
N VAL A 378 -2.38 3.23 0.08
CA VAL A 378 -2.91 4.56 -0.27
C VAL A 378 -2.22 5.66 0.53
N THR A 379 -2.00 5.44 1.83
CA THR A 379 -1.30 6.40 2.69
C THR A 379 0.11 6.68 2.20
N TRP A 380 0.84 5.64 1.80
CA TRP A 380 2.21 5.82 1.31
C TRP A 380 2.24 6.63 0.01
N LEU A 381 1.30 6.38 -0.92
CA LEU A 381 1.17 7.17 -2.15
C LEU A 381 0.85 8.64 -1.84
N GLU A 382 -0.03 8.89 -0.88
CA GLU A 382 -0.31 10.25 -0.40
C GLU A 382 0.92 10.92 0.25
N TRP A 383 1.71 10.17 1.02
CA TRP A 383 2.98 10.69 1.56
C TRP A 383 3.94 11.11 0.46
N GLN A 384 4.08 10.32 -0.61
CA GLN A 384 4.95 10.70 -1.73
C GLN A 384 4.44 11.96 -2.44
N ARG A 385 3.13 12.04 -2.70
CA ARG A 385 2.49 13.23 -3.27
C ARG A 385 2.72 14.48 -2.40
N MET A 386 2.61 14.33 -1.08
CA MET A 386 2.85 15.41 -0.13
C MET A 386 4.32 15.83 -0.09
N ARG A 387 5.28 14.88 -0.16
CA ARG A 387 6.72 15.19 -0.26
C ARG A 387 6.99 16.08 -1.47
N GLU A 388 6.51 15.68 -2.64
CA GLU A 388 6.66 16.45 -3.86
C GLU A 388 6.03 17.84 -3.76
N LYS A 389 4.80 17.92 -3.26
CA LYS A 389 4.11 19.20 -3.09
C LYS A 389 4.93 20.14 -2.20
N ILE A 390 5.42 19.64 -1.08
CA ILE A 390 6.18 20.45 -0.11
C ILE A 390 7.52 20.90 -0.68
N VAL A 391 8.22 20.01 -1.39
CA VAL A 391 9.50 20.33 -2.04
C VAL A 391 9.31 21.40 -3.13
N ARG A 392 8.26 21.27 -3.95
CA ARG A 392 7.95 22.23 -5.02
C ARG A 392 7.48 23.58 -4.49
N ASP A 393 6.57 23.57 -3.51
CA ASP A 393 5.91 24.78 -3.02
C ASP A 393 6.70 25.49 -1.90
N GLY A 394 7.90 24.99 -1.55
CA GLY A 394 8.76 25.56 -0.51
C GLY A 394 8.15 25.56 0.90
N GLY A 395 7.16 24.69 1.14
CA GLY A 395 6.41 24.63 2.41
C GLY A 395 5.47 25.81 2.69
N ILE A 396 5.22 26.71 1.73
CA ILE A 396 4.54 28.01 1.97
C ILE A 396 3.01 27.87 2.15
N ASN A 397 2.40 26.76 1.73
CA ASN A 397 0.94 26.55 1.76
C ASN A 397 0.51 25.28 2.53
N LEU A 398 1.08 25.05 3.71
CA LEU A 398 0.91 23.79 4.48
C LEU A 398 -0.06 23.86 5.66
#